data_AF-A0A1I8MC39-F1
#
_entry.id   AF-A0A1I8MC39-F1
#
_cell.length_a   1.000
_cell.length_b   1.000
_cell.length_c   1.000
_cell.angle_alpha   90.00
_cell.angle_beta   90.00
_cell.angle_gamma   90.00
#
_symmetry.space_group_name_H-M   'P 1'
#
loop_
_entity.id
_entity.type
_entity.pdbx_description
1 polymer ?
#
loop_
_entity_poly.entity_id
_entity_poly.type
_entity_poly.pdbx_seq_one_letter_code
_entity_poly.pdbx_strand_id
1 'polypeptide(L)' 'MMRYEENEKLADTTACAGVRADLKMCLLESDCCKKDKKTPRECLQANLVPEECQMLRNTFFECKRSLLDNRMRFRGHKGY' A
#
# COMPACT_ATOMS: atom_id res chain seq x y z
N MET A 1 -8.25 -13.62 1.19
CA MET A 1 -9.11 -12.87 0.24
C MET A 1 -9.83 -11.81 1.07
N MET A 2 -9.35 -10.56 1.06
CA MET A 2 -9.90 -9.53 1.94
C MET A 2 -11.28 -9.05 1.46
N ARG A 3 -12.16 -8.82 2.44
CA ARG A 3 -13.54 -8.36 2.30
C ARG A 3 -13.53 -6.88 1.98
N TYR A 4 -13.83 -6.51 0.75
CA TYR A 4 -14.44 -5.22 0.48
C TYR A 4 -15.90 -5.51 0.10
N GLU A 5 -16.84 -4.94 0.85
CA GLU A 5 -18.24 -4.97 0.49
C GLU A 5 -18.41 -4.30 -0.88
N GLU A 6 -19.27 -4.86 -1.72
CA GLU A 6 -19.48 -4.57 -3.15
C GLU A 6 -19.74 -3.08 -3.52
N ASN A 7 -19.81 -2.17 -2.53
CA ASN A 7 -20.25 -0.79 -2.68
C ASN A 7 -19.23 0.30 -2.29
N GLU A 8 -18.04 -0.03 -1.75
CA GLU A 8 -17.03 0.98 -1.42
C GLU A 8 -15.98 1.13 -2.53
N LYS A 9 -16.25 2.04 -3.48
CA LYS A 9 -15.24 2.42 -4.49
C LYS A 9 -14.15 3.26 -3.84
N LEU A 10 -12.89 2.89 -4.06
CA LEU A 10 -11.77 3.68 -3.60
C LEU A 10 -11.79 5.07 -4.28
N ALA A 11 -11.71 6.13 -3.48
CA ALA A 11 -11.68 7.51 -4.01
C ALA A 11 -10.46 7.76 -4.92
N ASP A 12 -9.34 7.09 -4.65
CA ASP A 12 -8.18 7.10 -5.52
C ASP A 12 -8.40 6.11 -6.67
N THR A 13 -8.44 6.58 -7.92
CA THR A 13 -8.58 5.75 -9.13
C THR A 13 -7.26 5.51 -9.87
N THR A 14 -6.14 5.83 -9.23
CA THR A 14 -4.80 5.66 -9.83
C THR A 14 -4.42 4.18 -9.94
N ALA A 15 -3.49 3.83 -10.83
CA ALA A 15 -3.08 2.44 -11.08
C ALA A 15 -2.58 1.69 -9.82
N CYS A 16 -2.05 2.41 -8.81
CA CYS A 16 -1.57 1.83 -7.55
C CYS A 16 -2.54 2.02 -6.38
N ALA A 17 -3.80 2.40 -6.66
CA ALA A 17 -4.79 2.71 -5.64
C ALA A 17 -5.10 1.53 -4.71
N GLY A 18 -5.27 0.33 -5.26
CA GLY A 18 -5.58 -0.87 -4.48
C GLY A 18 -4.48 -1.18 -3.45
N VAL A 19 -3.23 -1.27 -3.88
CA VAL A 19 -2.09 -1.47 -2.95
C VAL A 19 -2.00 -0.36 -1.91
N ARG A 20 -2.32 0.89 -2.30
CA ARG A 20 -2.32 2.03 -1.37
C ARG A 20 -3.38 1.86 -0.29
N ALA A 21 -4.57 1.39 -0.64
CA ALA A 21 -5.64 1.09 0.30
C ALA A 21 -5.20 0.03 1.30
N ASP A 22 -4.67 -1.09 0.80
CA ASP A 22 -4.28 -2.21 1.65
C ASP A 22 -3.11 -1.87 2.56
N LEU A 23 -2.12 -1.13 2.05
CA LEU A 23 -1.04 -0.62 2.88
C LEU A 23 -1.57 0.31 3.98
N LYS A 24 -2.55 1.17 3.67
CA LYS A 24 -3.16 2.07 4.64
C LYS A 24 -3.94 1.29 5.70
N MET A 25 -4.73 0.30 5.32
CA MET A 25 -5.44 -0.56 6.27
C MET A 25 -4.46 -1.31 7.17
N CYS A 26 -3.42 -1.92 6.60
CA CYS A 26 -2.39 -2.64 7.35
C CYS A 26 -1.70 -1.73 8.38
N LEU A 27 -1.37 -0.50 7.99
CA LEU A 27 -0.76 0.48 8.90
C LEU A 27 -1.73 0.91 10.01
N LEU A 28 -3.00 1.16 9.70
CA LEU A 28 -4.01 1.50 10.69
C LEU A 28 -4.29 0.36 11.67
N GLU A 29 -4.11 -0.89 11.22
CA GLU A 29 -4.26 -2.06 12.06
C GLU A 29 -3.05 -2.31 12.97
N SER A 30 -1.88 -1.85 12.56
CA SER A 30 -0.62 -2.05 13.27
C SER A 30 -0.59 -1.40 14.65
N ASP A 31 0.13 -2.06 15.57
CA ASP A 31 0.32 -1.59 16.94
C ASP A 31 1.00 -0.21 17.01
N CYS A 32 1.89 0.10 16.07
CA CYS A 32 2.56 1.40 16.05
C CYS A 32 1.59 2.57 15.81
N CYS A 33 0.57 2.40 14.98
CA CYS A 33 -0.45 3.45 14.80
C CYS A 33 -1.52 3.42 15.89
N LYS A 34 -1.93 2.22 16.34
CA LYS A 34 -2.99 2.07 17.36
C LYS A 34 -2.54 2.43 18.78
N LYS A 35 -1.39 1.92 19.22
CA LYS A 35 -0.90 2.04 20.60
C LYS A 35 -0.04 3.28 20.78
N ASP A 36 0.96 3.46 19.93
CA ASP A 36 1.91 4.57 20.07
C ASP A 36 1.36 5.90 19.53
N LYS A 37 0.21 5.86 18.81
CA LYS A 37 -0.40 7.02 18.13
C LYS A 37 0.59 7.78 17.22
N LYS A 38 1.61 7.09 16.72
CA LYS A 38 2.58 7.65 15.78
C LYS A 38 1.96 7.74 14.40
N THR A 39 2.52 8.61 13.56
CA THR A 39 2.09 8.69 12.17
C THR A 39 2.52 7.43 11.42
N PRO A 40 1.75 6.96 10.41
CA PRO A 40 2.14 5.80 9.61
C PRO A 40 3.52 5.95 8.95
N ARG A 41 3.94 7.18 8.64
CA ARG A 41 5.28 7.47 8.11
C ARG A 41 6.38 7.19 9.12
N GLU A 42 6.20 7.61 10.37
CA GLU A 42 7.16 7.33 11.45
C GLU A 42 7.23 5.82 11.74
N CYS A 43 6.09 5.14 11.73
CA CYS A 43 6.03 3.69 11.89
C CYS A 43 6.81 2.94 10.79
N LEU A 44 6.66 3.37 9.54
CA LEU A 44 7.40 2.82 8.40
C LEU A 44 8.90 3.15 8.44
N GLN A 45 9.29 4.30 8.99
CA GLN A 45 10.70 4.67 9.15
C GLN A 45 11.37 3.87 10.26
N ALA A 46 10.67 3.64 11.37
CA ALA A 46 11.17 2.87 12.50
C ALA A 46 11.11 1.35 12.29
N ASN A 47 10.54 0.87 11.18
CA ASN A 47 10.27 -0.55 10.90
C ASN A 47 9.52 -1.27 12.03
N LEU A 48 8.67 -0.54 12.78
CA LEU A 48 7.86 -1.07 13.89
C LEU A 48 6.52 -1.66 13.41
N VAL A 49 6.48 -2.14 12.17
CA VAL A 49 5.26 -2.56 11.48
C VAL A 49 5.41 -4.04 11.11
N PRO A 50 4.33 -4.85 11.20
CA PRO A 50 4.34 -6.25 10.78
C PRO A 50 4.94 -6.46 9.39
N GLU A 51 5.54 -7.63 9.18
CA GLU A 51 6.17 -8.02 7.91
C GLU A 51 5.20 -7.91 6.73
N GLU A 52 3.92 -8.24 6.93
CA GLU A 52 2.87 -8.09 5.92
C GLU A 52 2.76 -6.65 5.40
N CYS A 53 2.81 -5.66 6.28
CA CYS A 53 2.78 -4.25 5.86
C CYS A 53 4.08 -3.83 5.18
N GLN A 54 5.22 -4.45 5.52
CA GLN A 54 6.49 -4.19 4.82
C GLN A 54 6.48 -4.77 3.40
N MET A 55 5.86 -5.94 3.22
CA MET A 55 5.62 -6.52 1.90
C MET A 55 4.72 -5.61 1.06
N LEU A 56 3.61 -5.10 1.64
CA LEU A 56 2.73 -4.14 0.97
C LEU A 56 3.43 -2.81 0.64
N ARG A 57 4.37 -2.37 1.47
CA ARG A 57 5.22 -1.19 1.17
C ARG A 57 6.08 -1.45 -0.06
N ASN A 58 6.69 -2.64 -0.15
CA ASN A 58 7.54 -3.01 -1.29
C ASN A 58 6.72 -3.10 -2.58
N THR A 59 5.55 -3.74 -2.54
CA THR A 59 4.66 -3.81 -3.70
C THR A 59 4.16 -2.42 -4.13
N PHE A 60 3.85 -1.54 -3.19
CA PHE A 60 3.46 -0.16 -3.51
C PHE A 60 4.61 0.61 -4.17
N PHE A 61 5.84 0.42 -3.69
CA PHE A 61 7.04 1.02 -4.29
C PHE A 61 7.29 0.48 -5.70
N GLU A 62 7.17 -0.82 -5.91
CA GLU A 62 7.28 -1.44 -7.23
C GLU A 62 6.20 -0.94 -8.20
N CYS A 63 4.95 -0.82 -7.73
CA CYS A 63 3.86 -0.28 -8.54
C CYS A 63 4.19 1.14 -8.99
N LYS A 64 4.59 2.04 -8.07
CA LYS A 64 5.02 3.40 -8.43
C LYS A 64 6.22 3.42 -9.37
N ARG A 65 7.20 2.55 -9.15
CA ARG A 65 8.36 2.44 -10.03
C ARG A 65 7.96 1.99 -11.44
N SER A 66 7.00 1.07 -11.55
CA SER A 66 6.49 0.59 -12.84
C SER A 66 5.77 1.69 -13.65
N LEU A 67 5.24 2.73 -13.00
CA LEU A 67 4.65 3.89 -13.67
C LEU A 67 5.69 4.77 -14.36
N LEU A 68 6.91 4.84 -13.80
CA LEU A 68 8.02 5.63 -14.33
C LEU A 68 8.91 4.83 -15.27
N ASP A 69 8.87 3.50 -15.19
CA ASP A 69 9.69 2.63 -16.02
C ASP A 69 9.17 2.56 -17.47
N ASN A 70 9.87 3.25 -18.37
CA ASN A 70 9.57 3.25 -19.80
C ASN A 70 9.57 1.83 -20.42
N ARG A 71 10.29 0.86 -19.84
CA ARG A 71 10.32 -0.52 -20.33
C ARG A 71 9.02 -1.27 -20.08
N MET A 72 8.22 -0.82 -19.12
CA MET A 72 6.91 -1.41 -18.79
C MET A 72 5.77 -0.82 -19.60
N ARG A 73 5.99 0.28 -20.36
CA ARG A 73 4.95 0.90 -21.21
C ARG A 73 4.31 -0.08 -22.20
N PHE A 74 5.10 -0.97 -22.79
CA PHE A 74 4.62 -1.98 -23.74
C PHE A 74 4.08 -3.25 -23.07
N ARG A 75 4.49 -3.53 -21.82
CA ARG A 75 4.15 -4.77 -21.10
C ARG A 75 2.97 -4.60 -20.14
N GLY A 76 2.54 -3.35 -19.92
CA GLY A 76 1.59 -3.02 -18.87
C GLY A 76 2.29 -2.77 -17.54
N HIS A 77 1.67 -1.93 -16.71
CA HIS A 77 2.14 -1.70 -15.35
C HIS A 77 1.97 -2.96 -14.50
N LYS A 78 2.82 -3.12 -13.47
CA LYS A 78 2.60 -4.15 -12.44
C LYS A 78 1.34 -3.75 -11.68
N GLY A 79 0.21 -4.33 -12.09
CA GLY A 79 -1.10 -4.11 -11.49
C GLY A 79 -1.26 -4.87 -10.19
N TYR A 80 -2.13 -4.32 -9.34
CA TYR A 80 -2.75 -4.98 -8.20
C TYR A 80 -4.24 -5.10 -8.48
#